data_AF-A0A932H5A7-F1
#
_entry.id   AF-A0A932H5A7-F1
#
_cell.length_a   1.000
_cell.length_b   1.000
_cell.length_c   1.000
_cell.angle_alpha   90.00
_cell.angle_beta   90.00
_cell.angle_gamma   90.00
#
_symmetry.space_group_name_H-M   'P 1'
#
loop_
_entity.id
_entity.type
_entity.pdbx_description
1 polymer ?
#
loop_
_entity_poly.entity_id
_entity_poly.type
_entity_poly.pdbx_seq_one_letter_code
_entity_poly.pdbx_strand_id
1 'polypeptide(L)'
;MNRFAVNSRSITPAFSESARIVLRERYLRRDEAGRLIEDAHGMLRRVASAIAAPARMFGEDAVFWEERFLQRLERLEFLPNSPTLMNAGHPSGQLAACFVLPIEDDLDSIFAALSRTARIHQTGGGTGFSFSALRPGKDRVRSTGGITSGPISFMELFDHATAVIRQGGRRRGANMAVLRIDHPDIEEFIDAKRTPGRLENFNLSVGVTRSFFAALNARKPFVLRNPRTGLAVRSADPQSLFDAIVEAAWATGDPGLLFLDEINRTNPTPALGAIEATNPCGEQPLLPYESCTLGSINLAAFVAEGGVDWERLGGAIRDSVVFLDNVIEANCYPFPEIEACTRRTRKIGLGVMGLAELLARLGIAYDSDEGLALGGRIAKFLTDGARAASAELGEKRGSFPALYGSIWPEQGFATLRNASVT
;
A
#
# COMPACT_ATOMS: atom_id res chain seq x y z
N MET A 1 1.50 -39.53 -3.47
CA MET A 1 0.11 -39.98 -3.30
C MET A 1 -0.81 -38.78 -3.43
N ASN A 2 -1.57 -38.73 -4.53
CA ASN A 2 -2.43 -37.62 -4.93
C ASN A 2 -3.78 -37.72 -4.19
N ARG A 3 -4.12 -36.76 -3.32
CA ARG A 3 -5.43 -36.71 -2.62
C ARG A 3 -6.05 -35.31 -2.56
N PHE A 4 -5.91 -34.53 -3.63
CA PHE A 4 -6.80 -33.39 -3.87
C PHE A 4 -7.67 -33.70 -5.09
N ALA A 5 -8.73 -34.46 -4.88
CA ALA A 5 -9.79 -34.60 -5.86
C ALA A 5 -10.50 -33.23 -5.97
N VAL A 6 -10.20 -32.50 -7.05
CA VAL A 6 -10.83 -31.22 -7.38
C VAL A 6 -12.27 -31.50 -7.79
N ASN A 7 -13.21 -31.33 -6.87
CA ASN A 7 -14.63 -31.40 -7.17
C ASN A 7 -15.03 -30.06 -7.86
N SER A 8 -15.04 -30.05 -9.18
CA SER A 8 -15.08 -28.88 -10.07
C SER A 8 -16.51 -28.39 -10.41
N ARG A 9 -17.38 -28.24 -9.42
CA ARG A 9 -18.60 -27.42 -9.64
C ARG A 9 -18.21 -25.96 -9.47
N SER A 10 -18.17 -25.21 -10.57
CA SER A 10 -18.00 -23.75 -10.57
C SER A 10 -19.14 -23.14 -9.74
N ILE A 11 -18.80 -22.46 -8.66
CA ILE A 11 -19.77 -21.82 -7.76
C ILE A 11 -19.70 -20.34 -8.09
N THR A 12 -20.69 -19.81 -8.80
CA THR A 12 -20.78 -18.35 -8.93
C THR A 12 -21.03 -17.77 -7.53
N PRO A 13 -20.15 -16.89 -7.00
CA PRO A 13 -20.37 -16.33 -5.68
C PRO A 13 -21.71 -15.59 -5.63
N ALA A 14 -22.45 -15.82 -4.55
CA ALA A 14 -23.69 -15.10 -4.27
C ALA A 14 -23.36 -13.68 -3.80
N PHE A 15 -23.09 -12.78 -4.76
CA PHE A 15 -22.89 -11.37 -4.47
C PHE A 15 -24.19 -10.72 -3.98
N SER A 16 -24.10 -9.96 -2.88
CA SER A 16 -25.21 -9.15 -2.38
C SER A 16 -25.65 -8.11 -3.42
N GLU A 17 -26.86 -7.58 -3.27
CA GLU A 17 -27.37 -6.53 -4.16
C GLU A 17 -26.43 -5.31 -4.20
N SER A 18 -25.94 -4.86 -3.04
CA SER A 18 -24.98 -3.77 -2.94
C SER A 18 -23.66 -4.10 -3.68
N ALA A 19 -23.14 -5.32 -3.54
CA ALA A 19 -21.95 -5.74 -4.27
C ALA A 19 -22.18 -5.73 -5.79
N ARG A 20 -23.37 -6.15 -6.25
CA ARG A 20 -23.73 -6.13 -7.69
C ARG A 20 -23.84 -4.72 -8.25
N ILE A 21 -24.26 -3.73 -7.46
CA ILE A 21 -24.26 -2.32 -7.86
C ILE A 21 -22.81 -1.86 -8.07
N VAL A 22 -21.96 -2.07 -7.07
CA VAL A 22 -20.54 -1.67 -7.12
C VAL A 22 -19.79 -2.33 -8.28
N LEU A 23 -20.02 -3.63 -8.52
CA LEU A 23 -19.44 -4.36 -9.65
C LEU A 23 -19.80 -3.70 -10.98
N ARG A 24 -21.09 -3.44 -11.23
CA ARG A 24 -21.57 -2.83 -12.48
C ARG A 24 -21.02 -1.42 -12.70
N GLU A 25 -20.89 -0.64 -11.63
CA GLU A 25 -20.41 0.74 -11.74
C GLU A 25 -18.90 0.82 -12.03
N ARG A 26 -18.09 -0.06 -11.40
CA ARG A 26 -16.65 0.18 -11.30
C ARG A 26 -15.75 -0.93 -11.84
N TYR A 27 -16.21 -2.18 -11.85
CA TYR A 27 -15.33 -3.34 -12.09
C TYR A 27 -15.59 -4.07 -13.40
N LEU A 28 -16.87 -4.19 -13.80
CA LEU A 28 -17.24 -4.90 -15.01
C LEU A 28 -16.85 -4.12 -16.27
N ARG A 29 -16.27 -4.83 -17.24
CA ARG A 29 -15.86 -4.25 -18.52
C ARG A 29 -17.04 -3.69 -19.31
N ARG A 30 -16.74 -2.61 -20.04
CA ARG A 30 -17.64 -1.93 -20.96
C ARG A 30 -16.99 -1.82 -22.33
N ASP A 31 -17.79 -1.84 -23.37
CA ASP A 31 -17.34 -1.51 -24.72
C ASP A 31 -17.16 0.01 -24.91
N GLU A 32 -16.72 0.43 -26.10
CA GLU A 32 -16.53 1.86 -26.45
C GLU A 32 -17.84 2.67 -26.39
N ALA A 33 -18.99 2.02 -26.54
CA ALA A 33 -20.31 2.63 -26.38
C ALA A 33 -20.78 2.67 -24.91
N GLY A 34 -19.96 2.21 -23.96
CA GLY A 34 -20.25 2.20 -22.53
C GLY A 34 -21.18 1.08 -22.06
N ARG A 35 -21.53 0.11 -22.92
CA ARG A 35 -22.40 -1.01 -22.59
C ARG A 35 -21.63 -2.08 -21.85
N LEU A 36 -22.24 -2.69 -20.83
CA LEU A 36 -21.62 -3.80 -20.09
C LEU A 36 -21.45 -5.02 -21.00
N ILE A 37 -20.23 -5.56 -21.06
CA ILE A 37 -19.87 -6.74 -21.87
C ILE A 37 -19.32 -7.89 -21.01
N GLU A 38 -19.32 -7.73 -19.70
CA GLU A 38 -18.79 -8.67 -18.73
C GLU A 38 -19.75 -8.76 -17.54
N ASP A 39 -19.95 -9.98 -17.02
CA ASP A 39 -20.65 -10.24 -15.78
C ASP A 39 -19.64 -10.55 -14.65
N ALA A 40 -20.14 -10.74 -13.42
CA ALA A 40 -19.29 -10.96 -12.27
C ALA A 40 -18.39 -12.20 -12.42
N HIS A 41 -18.92 -13.29 -12.99
CA HIS A 41 -18.17 -14.51 -13.22
C HIS A 41 -17.09 -14.33 -14.30
N GLY A 42 -17.42 -13.65 -15.39
CA GLY A 42 -16.49 -13.28 -16.45
C GLY A 42 -15.33 -12.43 -15.93
N MET A 43 -15.60 -11.48 -15.03
CA MET A 43 -14.57 -10.70 -14.34
C MET A 43 -13.62 -11.60 -13.54
N LEU A 44 -14.14 -12.53 -12.73
CA LEU A 44 -13.29 -13.44 -11.93
C LEU A 44 -12.45 -14.34 -12.82
N ARG A 45 -13.02 -14.91 -13.89
CA ARG A 45 -12.27 -15.72 -14.87
C ARG A 45 -11.18 -14.93 -15.59
N ARG A 46 -11.50 -13.73 -16.05
CA ARG A 46 -10.53 -12.84 -16.68
C ARG A 46 -9.35 -12.57 -15.74
N VAL A 47 -9.63 -12.23 -14.49
CA VAL A 47 -8.60 -11.94 -13.50
C VAL A 47 -7.76 -13.19 -13.23
N ALA A 48 -8.38 -14.34 -12.98
CA ALA A 48 -7.68 -15.61 -12.76
C ALA A 48 -6.76 -15.97 -13.94
N SER A 49 -7.27 -15.91 -15.17
CA SER A 49 -6.52 -16.26 -16.38
C SER A 49 -5.35 -15.30 -16.63
N ALA A 50 -5.60 -13.99 -16.53
CA ALA A 50 -4.57 -12.97 -16.74
C ALA A 50 -3.44 -13.07 -15.71
N ILE A 51 -3.76 -13.37 -14.44
CA ILE A 51 -2.76 -13.50 -13.37
C ILE A 51 -2.12 -14.89 -13.36
N ALA A 52 -2.74 -15.92 -13.93
CA ALA A 52 -2.10 -17.22 -14.08
C ALA A 52 -1.09 -17.26 -15.26
N ALA A 53 -1.30 -16.43 -16.29
CA ALA A 53 -0.47 -16.44 -17.49
C ALA A 53 1.06 -16.32 -17.26
N PRO A 54 1.57 -15.48 -16.33
CA PRO A 54 2.99 -15.39 -16.04
C PRO A 54 3.63 -16.67 -15.50
N ALA A 55 2.87 -17.64 -14.99
CA ALA A 55 3.40 -18.92 -14.54
C ALA A 55 4.21 -19.63 -15.64
N ARG A 56 3.83 -19.44 -16.93
CA ARG A 56 4.56 -19.99 -18.07
C ARG A 56 6.00 -19.50 -18.17
N MET A 57 6.29 -18.27 -17.72
CA MET A 57 7.64 -17.69 -17.72
C MET A 57 8.60 -18.46 -16.80
N PHE A 58 8.04 -19.20 -15.84
CA PHE A 58 8.80 -19.99 -14.85
C PHE A 58 8.67 -21.50 -15.10
N GLY A 59 8.14 -21.92 -16.25
CA GLY A 59 7.95 -23.33 -16.59
C GLY A 59 6.83 -24.02 -15.80
N GLU A 60 5.93 -23.25 -15.19
CA GLU A 60 4.80 -23.79 -14.43
C GLU A 60 3.52 -23.90 -15.28
N ASP A 61 2.58 -24.74 -14.83
CA ASP A 61 1.30 -24.92 -15.49
C ASP A 61 0.34 -23.75 -15.18
N ALA A 62 0.15 -22.88 -16.16
CA ALA A 62 -0.78 -21.75 -16.06
C ALA A 62 -2.25 -22.18 -15.98
N VAL A 63 -2.63 -23.35 -16.52
CA VAL A 63 -4.02 -23.85 -16.43
C VAL A 63 -4.31 -24.27 -14.99
N PHE A 64 -3.37 -24.98 -14.35
CA PHE A 64 -3.46 -25.30 -12.93
C PHE A 64 -3.64 -24.06 -12.06
N TRP A 65 -2.81 -23.02 -12.29
CA TRP A 65 -2.91 -21.77 -11.53
C TRP A 65 -4.19 -20.99 -11.81
N GLU A 66 -4.67 -20.97 -13.07
CA GLU A 66 -5.94 -20.33 -13.43
C GLU A 66 -7.10 -20.96 -12.66
N GLU A 67 -7.19 -22.30 -12.64
CA GLU A 67 -8.22 -23.02 -11.90
C GLU A 67 -8.13 -22.77 -10.39
N ARG A 68 -6.91 -22.80 -9.83
CA ARG A 68 -6.66 -22.51 -8.41
C ARG A 68 -7.09 -21.11 -8.02
N PHE A 69 -6.67 -20.10 -8.78
CA PHE A 69 -7.02 -18.71 -8.51
C PHE A 69 -8.51 -18.46 -8.67
N LEU A 70 -9.12 -19.01 -9.73
CA LEU A 70 -10.56 -18.89 -9.94
C LEU A 70 -11.34 -19.48 -8.78
N GLN A 71 -10.94 -20.63 -8.24
CA GLN A 71 -11.61 -21.23 -7.06
C GLN A 71 -11.54 -20.33 -5.83
N ARG A 72 -10.38 -19.72 -5.53
CA ARG A 72 -10.23 -18.80 -4.40
C ARG A 72 -11.11 -17.55 -4.55
N LEU A 73 -11.16 -17.00 -5.77
CA LEU A 73 -11.98 -15.85 -6.15
C LEU A 73 -13.48 -16.16 -6.09
N GLU A 74 -13.91 -17.29 -6.66
CA GLU A 74 -15.31 -17.75 -6.66
C GLU A 74 -15.84 -18.00 -5.25
N ARG A 75 -15.00 -18.51 -4.35
CA ARG A 75 -15.36 -18.74 -2.94
C ARG A 75 -15.24 -17.49 -2.07
N LEU A 76 -14.82 -16.35 -2.63
CA LEU A 76 -14.52 -15.12 -1.91
C LEU A 76 -13.56 -15.34 -0.72
N GLU A 77 -12.65 -16.31 -0.87
CA GLU A 77 -11.62 -16.62 0.12
C GLU A 77 -10.47 -15.61 0.02
N PHE A 78 -10.22 -15.08 -1.18
CA PHE A 78 -9.21 -14.07 -1.48
C PHE A 78 -9.74 -13.10 -2.52
N LEU A 79 -9.41 -11.81 -2.39
CA LEU A 79 -9.60 -10.81 -3.44
C LEU A 79 -8.36 -9.93 -3.56
N PRO A 80 -7.86 -9.66 -4.77
CA PRO A 80 -6.81 -8.69 -4.98
C PRO A 80 -7.35 -7.25 -4.92
N ASN A 81 -6.46 -6.27 -4.85
CA ASN A 81 -6.82 -4.86 -4.84
C ASN A 81 -7.62 -4.44 -6.08
N SER A 82 -8.38 -3.33 -5.97
CA SER A 82 -9.26 -2.87 -7.03
C SER A 82 -8.61 -2.71 -8.42
N PRO A 83 -7.41 -2.10 -8.57
CA PRO A 83 -6.73 -2.03 -9.87
C PRO A 83 -6.54 -3.38 -10.56
N THR A 84 -6.20 -4.44 -9.84
CA THR A 84 -6.09 -5.79 -10.40
C THR A 84 -7.43 -6.29 -10.94
N LEU A 85 -8.53 -6.15 -10.19
CA LEU A 85 -9.88 -6.55 -10.64
C LEU A 85 -10.32 -5.75 -11.89
N MET A 86 -10.04 -4.44 -11.91
CA MET A 86 -10.41 -3.54 -12.98
C MET A 86 -9.59 -3.76 -14.27
N ASN A 87 -8.27 -3.92 -14.13
CA ASN A 87 -7.33 -3.74 -15.23
C ASN A 87 -6.68 -5.04 -15.71
N ALA A 88 -6.78 -6.17 -14.97
CA ALA A 88 -6.19 -7.43 -15.40
C ALA A 88 -6.70 -7.87 -16.78
N GLY A 89 -5.77 -8.33 -17.63
CA GLY A 89 -6.03 -8.73 -19.01
C GLY A 89 -6.30 -7.55 -19.97
N HIS A 90 -6.01 -6.30 -19.56
CA HIS A 90 -5.98 -5.15 -20.47
C HIS A 90 -4.54 -4.95 -20.98
N PRO A 91 -4.30 -4.63 -22.26
CA PRO A 91 -2.93 -4.49 -22.80
C PRO A 91 -2.06 -3.44 -22.09
N SER A 92 -2.70 -2.44 -21.48
CA SER A 92 -2.06 -1.36 -20.72
C SER A 92 -2.42 -1.42 -19.23
N GLY A 93 -2.74 -2.63 -18.73
CA GLY A 93 -3.33 -2.83 -17.41
C GLY A 93 -2.33 -2.62 -16.27
N GLN A 94 -2.44 -1.49 -15.59
CA GLN A 94 -1.73 -1.23 -14.34
C GLN A 94 -2.49 -1.89 -13.17
N LEU A 95 -1.83 -2.73 -12.37
CA LEU A 95 -2.47 -3.65 -11.42
C LEU A 95 -2.18 -3.39 -9.93
N ALA A 96 -1.17 -2.59 -9.62
CA ALA A 96 -0.78 -2.19 -8.27
C ALA A 96 -1.63 -1.02 -7.73
N ALA A 97 -1.96 -1.01 -6.44
CA ALA A 97 -2.77 0.05 -5.85
C ALA A 97 -1.96 1.18 -5.22
N CYS A 98 -0.69 0.93 -4.88
CA CYS A 98 0.08 1.76 -3.98
C CYS A 98 1.42 2.15 -4.60
N PHE A 99 1.78 3.42 -4.48
CA PHE A 99 3.01 3.99 -5.01
C PHE A 99 3.57 5.03 -4.06
N VAL A 100 4.90 5.15 -4.00
CA VAL A 100 5.57 6.31 -3.39
C VAL A 100 6.48 6.96 -4.43
N LEU A 101 6.39 8.28 -4.58
CA LEU A 101 7.24 9.07 -5.48
C LEU A 101 8.13 10.01 -4.66
N PRO A 102 9.42 10.14 -5.02
CA PRO A 102 10.29 11.11 -4.35
C PRO A 102 9.91 12.54 -4.73
N ILE A 103 10.17 13.45 -3.79
CA ILE A 103 10.13 14.89 -4.01
C ILE A 103 11.43 15.46 -3.48
N GLU A 104 12.27 15.96 -4.38
CA GLU A 104 13.51 16.65 -4.03
C GLU A 104 13.27 18.18 -3.98
N ASP A 105 14.16 18.92 -3.33
CA ASP A 105 14.12 20.39 -3.23
C ASP A 105 14.52 21.12 -4.53
N ASP A 106 13.81 20.76 -5.60
CA ASP A 106 14.02 21.19 -6.98
C ASP A 106 12.69 21.19 -7.75
N LEU A 107 12.49 22.20 -8.61
CA LEU A 107 11.24 22.35 -9.36
C LEU A 107 11.05 21.23 -10.39
N ASP A 108 12.11 20.76 -11.06
CA ASP A 108 11.99 19.69 -12.05
C ASP A 108 11.54 18.39 -11.37
N SER A 109 12.08 18.08 -10.19
CA SER A 109 11.63 16.97 -9.35
C SER A 109 10.16 17.10 -8.93
N ILE A 110 9.75 18.26 -8.40
CA ILE A 110 8.37 18.53 -7.96
C ILE A 110 7.37 18.34 -9.11
N PHE A 111 7.63 18.96 -10.27
CA PHE A 111 6.74 18.87 -11.42
C PHE A 111 6.78 17.51 -12.12
N ALA A 112 7.92 16.80 -12.09
CA ALA A 112 7.99 15.42 -12.55
C ALA A 112 7.13 14.50 -11.67
N ALA A 113 7.21 14.65 -10.34
CA ALA A 113 6.36 13.90 -9.40
C ALA A 113 4.87 14.20 -9.61
N LEU A 114 4.50 15.48 -9.82
CA LEU A 114 3.13 15.88 -10.13
C LEU A 114 2.61 15.23 -11.42
N SER A 115 3.40 15.28 -12.50
CA SER A 115 3.07 14.65 -13.78
C SER A 115 2.89 13.13 -13.66
N ARG A 116 3.79 12.47 -12.91
CA ARG A 116 3.72 11.02 -12.67
C ARG A 116 2.49 10.64 -11.86
N THR A 117 2.18 11.42 -10.83
CA THR A 117 0.98 11.28 -10.00
C THR A 117 -0.28 11.26 -10.86
N ALA A 118 -0.36 12.19 -11.83
CA ALA A 118 -1.52 12.28 -12.71
C ALA A 118 -1.76 10.99 -13.52
N ARG A 119 -0.69 10.38 -14.03
CA ARG A 119 -0.76 9.12 -14.79
C ARG A 119 -1.08 7.91 -13.91
N ILE A 120 -0.54 7.87 -12.69
CA ILE A 120 -0.84 6.80 -11.72
C ILE A 120 -2.32 6.86 -11.34
N HIS A 121 -2.85 8.04 -11.04
CA HIS A 121 -4.28 8.21 -10.69
C HIS A 121 -5.21 7.86 -11.85
N GLN A 122 -4.82 8.16 -13.10
CA GLN A 122 -5.60 7.80 -14.30
C GLN A 122 -5.91 6.29 -14.36
N THR A 123 -5.03 5.44 -13.81
CA THR A 123 -5.18 3.99 -13.81
C THR A 123 -5.72 3.41 -12.49
N GLY A 124 -6.01 4.27 -11.50
CA GLY A 124 -6.63 3.90 -10.22
C GLY A 124 -5.66 3.63 -9.07
N GLY A 125 -4.37 3.92 -9.26
CA GLY A 125 -3.35 3.89 -8.22
C GLY A 125 -3.42 5.10 -7.27
N GLY A 126 -2.97 4.91 -6.03
CA GLY A 126 -2.79 5.97 -5.04
C GLY A 126 -1.31 6.24 -4.77
N THR A 127 -0.98 7.48 -4.41
CA THR A 127 0.40 7.95 -4.32
C THR A 127 0.75 8.51 -2.94
N GLY A 128 1.97 8.28 -2.50
CA GLY A 128 2.53 8.83 -1.27
C GLY A 128 3.77 9.65 -1.52
N PHE A 129 4.00 10.65 -0.67
CA PHE A 129 5.14 11.55 -0.78
C PHE A 129 5.65 11.95 0.60
N SER A 130 6.98 12.06 0.72
CA SER A 130 7.59 12.86 1.78
C SER A 130 7.88 14.23 1.20
N PHE A 131 7.31 15.28 1.82
CA PHE A 131 7.61 16.67 1.48
C PHE A 131 8.76 17.24 2.32
N SER A 132 9.39 16.41 3.15
CA SER A 132 10.34 16.83 4.18
C SER A 132 11.69 17.30 3.63
N ALA A 133 12.01 16.96 2.38
CA ALA A 133 13.22 17.44 1.72
C ALA A 133 13.09 18.89 1.25
N LEU A 134 11.87 19.37 0.99
CA LEU A 134 11.63 20.73 0.51
C LEU A 134 12.05 21.75 1.55
N ARG A 135 12.72 22.82 1.11
CA ARG A 135 13.11 23.90 2.01
C ARG A 135 11.87 24.60 2.59
N PRO A 136 11.95 25.15 3.82
CA PRO A 136 10.82 25.78 4.47
C PRO A 136 10.42 27.09 3.78
N GLY A 137 9.18 27.52 4.01
CA GLY A 137 8.67 28.80 3.57
C GLY A 137 9.59 29.95 3.97
N LYS A 138 9.71 30.95 3.08
CA LYS A 138 10.61 32.11 3.23
C LYS A 138 12.11 31.79 3.17
N ASP A 139 12.54 30.54 2.95
CA ASP A 139 13.95 30.23 2.66
C ASP A 139 14.35 30.76 1.27
N ARG A 140 15.64 31.07 1.11
CA ARG A 140 16.18 31.73 -0.08
C ARG A 140 16.32 30.77 -1.25
N VAL A 141 15.92 31.20 -2.45
CA VAL A 141 16.11 30.48 -3.71
C VAL A 141 17.38 30.98 -4.39
N ARG A 142 18.38 30.10 -4.54
CA ARG A 142 19.73 30.49 -5.02
C ARG A 142 19.71 31.01 -6.47
N SER A 143 18.90 30.41 -7.34
CA SER A 143 18.84 30.74 -8.77
C SER A 143 18.16 32.07 -9.06
N THR A 144 17.10 32.41 -8.32
CA THR A 144 16.30 33.63 -8.55
C THR A 144 16.58 34.75 -7.55
N GLY A 145 17.24 34.44 -6.43
CA GLY A 145 17.45 35.38 -5.32
C GLY A 145 16.21 35.66 -4.47
N GLY A 146 15.04 35.10 -4.83
CA GLY A 146 13.76 35.26 -4.12
C GLY A 146 13.58 34.32 -2.93
N ILE A 147 12.34 34.23 -2.45
CA ILE A 147 11.92 33.35 -1.35
C ILE A 147 10.95 32.27 -1.84
N THR A 148 10.96 31.10 -1.21
CA THR A 148 10.02 30.01 -1.50
C THR A 148 8.72 30.12 -0.68
N SER A 149 7.65 29.52 -1.19
CA SER A 149 6.38 29.35 -0.49
C SER A 149 6.36 28.16 0.49
N GLY A 150 7.33 27.24 0.38
CA GLY A 150 7.45 26.07 1.26
C GLY A 150 6.62 24.86 0.82
N PRO A 151 6.74 23.71 1.53
CA PRO A 151 6.14 22.44 1.14
C PRO A 151 4.62 22.47 1.02
N ILE A 152 3.91 23.16 1.94
CA ILE A 152 2.45 23.13 1.98
C ILE A 152 1.85 23.77 0.70
N SER A 153 2.44 24.84 0.17
CA SER A 153 1.97 25.43 -1.10
C SER A 153 2.19 24.52 -2.30
N PHE A 154 3.27 23.73 -2.33
CA PHE A 154 3.44 22.72 -3.37
C PHE A 154 2.43 21.58 -3.22
N MET A 155 2.10 21.18 -1.99
CA MET A 155 1.04 20.19 -1.75
C MET A 155 -0.31 20.64 -2.31
N GLU A 156 -0.64 21.93 -2.26
CA GLU A 156 -1.86 22.49 -2.87
C GLU A 156 -1.90 22.27 -4.39
N LEU A 157 -0.77 22.32 -5.08
CA LEU A 157 -0.71 21.99 -6.52
C LEU A 157 -1.07 20.52 -6.79
N PHE A 158 -0.57 19.60 -5.97
CA PHE A 158 -0.90 18.18 -6.08
C PHE A 158 -2.36 17.91 -5.76
N ASP A 159 -2.91 18.61 -4.76
CA ASP A 159 -4.31 18.50 -4.37
C ASP A 159 -5.24 18.95 -5.51
N HIS A 160 -4.97 20.12 -6.09
CA HIS A 160 -5.72 20.64 -7.23
C HIS A 160 -5.63 19.73 -8.46
N ALA A 161 -4.43 19.23 -8.79
CA ALA A 161 -4.27 18.30 -9.91
C ALA A 161 -5.09 17.02 -9.70
N THR A 162 -5.09 16.48 -8.49
CA THR A 162 -5.86 15.28 -8.13
C THR A 162 -7.37 15.52 -8.26
N ALA A 163 -7.85 16.69 -7.83
CA ALA A 163 -9.26 17.08 -7.95
C ALA A 163 -9.74 17.17 -9.41
N VAL A 164 -8.90 17.64 -10.33
CA VAL A 164 -9.21 17.73 -11.76
C VAL A 164 -9.29 16.33 -12.40
N ILE A 165 -8.33 15.46 -12.10
CA ILE A 165 -8.25 14.10 -12.68
C ILE A 165 -9.43 13.23 -12.24
N ARG A 166 -9.98 13.48 -11.04
CA ARG A 166 -11.18 12.83 -10.51
C ARG A 166 -12.34 12.81 -11.52
N GLN A 167 -12.46 13.81 -12.39
CA GLN A 167 -13.57 13.92 -13.33
C GLN A 167 -13.52 12.92 -14.50
N GLY A 168 -12.38 12.27 -14.76
CA GLY A 168 -12.21 11.36 -15.90
C GLY A 168 -11.95 9.88 -15.56
N GLY A 169 -11.70 9.52 -14.30
CA GLY A 169 -11.29 8.17 -13.87
C GLY A 169 -12.41 7.33 -13.25
N ARG A 170 -12.28 5.99 -13.31
CA ARG A 170 -13.18 5.03 -12.60
C ARG A 170 -13.11 5.12 -11.07
N ARG A 171 -12.04 5.74 -10.52
CA ARG A 171 -11.77 5.87 -9.09
C ARG A 171 -11.20 7.27 -8.81
N ARG A 172 -11.55 7.84 -7.65
CA ARG A 172 -10.93 9.07 -7.12
C ARG A 172 -9.45 8.80 -6.77
N GLY A 173 -8.55 9.64 -7.27
CA GLY A 173 -7.14 9.64 -6.84
C GLY A 173 -7.01 9.98 -5.36
N ALA A 174 -6.01 9.41 -4.69
CA ALA A 174 -5.77 9.62 -3.27
C ALA A 174 -4.28 9.80 -3.04
N ASN A 175 -3.93 10.72 -2.14
CA ASN A 175 -2.55 11.02 -1.78
C ASN A 175 -2.28 10.83 -0.28
N MET A 176 -1.05 10.45 0.07
CA MET A 176 -0.47 10.62 1.40
C MET A 176 0.60 11.71 1.33
N ALA A 177 0.57 12.66 2.26
CA ALA A 177 1.67 13.59 2.48
C ALA A 177 2.26 13.37 3.86
N VAL A 178 3.58 13.24 3.90
CA VAL A 178 4.36 13.13 5.12
C VAL A 178 5.26 14.34 5.25
N LEU A 179 5.21 14.98 6.42
CA LEU A 179 6.18 16.00 6.81
C LEU A 179 6.81 15.60 8.15
N ARG A 180 8.14 15.58 8.21
CA ARG A 180 8.87 15.23 9.43
C ARG A 180 8.61 16.25 10.54
N ILE A 181 8.53 15.76 11.77
CA ILE A 181 8.27 16.56 12.97
C ILE A 181 9.32 17.66 13.22
N ASP A 182 10.55 17.50 12.72
CA ASP A 182 11.64 18.47 12.83
C ASP A 182 11.67 19.52 11.69
N HIS A 183 10.69 19.50 10.78
CA HIS A 183 10.60 20.50 9.71
C HIS A 183 10.13 21.87 10.24
N PRO A 184 10.68 23.01 9.78
CA PRO A 184 10.33 24.33 10.32
C PRO A 184 8.86 24.76 10.09
N ASP A 185 8.24 24.22 9.04
CA ASP A 185 6.83 24.46 8.68
C ASP A 185 5.86 23.41 9.25
N ILE A 186 6.30 22.62 10.25
CA ILE A 186 5.49 21.54 10.80
C ILE A 186 4.17 22.02 11.42
N GLU A 187 4.17 23.19 12.06
CA GLU A 187 2.97 23.78 12.67
C GLU A 187 1.91 24.11 11.61
N GLU A 188 2.31 24.69 10.47
CA GLU A 188 1.39 24.95 9.36
C GLU A 188 0.83 23.64 8.77
N PHE A 189 1.67 22.61 8.66
CA PHE A 189 1.26 21.30 8.17
C PHE A 189 0.23 20.64 9.11
N ILE A 190 0.44 20.73 10.42
CA ILE A 190 -0.49 20.19 11.43
C ILE A 190 -1.86 20.85 11.32
N ASP A 191 -1.89 22.17 11.19
CA ASP A 191 -3.15 22.92 11.12
C ASP A 191 -3.78 22.95 9.71
N ALA A 192 -3.12 22.39 8.69
CA ALA A 192 -3.47 22.62 7.30
C ALA A 192 -4.93 22.27 6.95
N LYS A 193 -5.44 21.13 7.45
CA LYS A 193 -6.82 20.66 7.20
C LYS A 193 -7.87 21.21 8.16
N ARG A 194 -7.47 22.04 9.14
CA ARG A 194 -8.44 22.81 9.95
C ARG A 194 -9.16 23.88 9.12
N THR A 195 -8.54 24.31 8.02
CA THR A 195 -9.19 25.14 7.00
C THR A 195 -10.02 24.26 6.06
N PRO A 196 -11.36 24.38 6.05
CA PRO A 196 -12.20 23.58 5.15
C PRO A 196 -11.82 23.77 3.68
N GLY A 197 -11.82 22.68 2.91
CA GLY A 197 -11.50 22.71 1.48
C GLY A 197 -10.01 22.70 1.13
N ARG A 198 -9.11 22.80 2.11
CA ARG A 198 -7.66 22.74 1.89
C ARG A 198 -7.17 21.29 1.99
N LEU A 199 -6.44 20.81 0.97
CA LEU A 199 -5.82 19.48 0.92
C LEU A 199 -6.81 18.30 1.06
N GLU A 200 -7.99 18.39 0.44
CA GLU A 200 -9.05 17.37 0.55
C GLU A 200 -8.70 16.01 -0.09
N ASN A 201 -7.71 15.97 -0.98
CA ASN A 201 -7.27 14.75 -1.66
C ASN A 201 -6.01 14.16 -1.03
N PHE A 202 -5.58 14.70 0.12
CA PHE A 202 -4.51 14.18 0.95
C PHE A 202 -5.02 13.64 2.29
N ASN A 203 -4.50 12.47 2.66
CA ASN A 203 -4.29 12.13 4.05
C ASN A 203 -2.96 12.75 4.49
N LEU A 204 -2.92 13.32 5.69
CA LEU A 204 -1.72 13.93 6.24
C LEU A 204 -1.20 13.06 7.38
N SER A 205 0.11 12.90 7.46
CA SER A 205 0.73 12.30 8.63
C SER A 205 2.04 12.99 9.00
N VAL A 206 2.21 13.23 10.29
CA VAL A 206 3.46 13.74 10.82
C VAL A 206 4.44 12.57 10.92
N GLY A 207 5.58 12.71 10.25
CA GLY A 207 6.71 11.78 10.35
C GLY A 207 7.42 11.98 11.68
N VAL A 208 7.01 11.24 12.71
CA VAL A 208 7.56 11.35 14.07
C VAL A 208 8.78 10.46 14.25
N THR A 209 9.68 10.93 15.12
CA THR A 209 10.94 10.26 15.46
C THR A 209 11.04 10.04 16.96
N ARG A 210 11.89 9.09 17.35
CA ARG A 210 12.30 8.81 18.72
C ARG A 210 12.92 10.04 19.37
N SER A 211 13.63 10.88 18.63
CA SER A 211 14.22 12.11 19.17
C SER A 211 13.15 13.11 19.62
N PHE A 212 12.03 13.19 18.90
CA PHE A 212 10.88 14.00 19.32
C PHE A 212 10.26 13.48 20.62
N PHE A 213 9.94 12.19 20.70
CA PHE A 213 9.37 11.61 21.92
C PHE A 213 10.35 11.68 23.11
N ALA A 214 11.66 11.57 22.86
CA ALA A 214 12.67 11.79 23.89
C ALA A 214 12.64 13.24 24.41
N ALA A 215 12.51 14.22 23.53
CA ALA A 215 12.37 15.63 23.91
C ALA A 215 11.06 15.90 24.67
N LEU A 216 9.95 15.32 24.22
CA LEU A 216 8.63 15.39 24.85
C LEU A 216 8.68 14.84 26.29
N ASN A 217 9.17 13.61 26.46
CA ASN A 217 9.28 12.96 27.76
C ASN A 217 10.22 13.71 28.72
N ALA A 218 11.32 14.25 28.20
CA ALA A 218 12.28 15.03 28.99
C ALA A 218 11.85 16.48 29.21
N ARG A 219 10.74 16.94 28.59
CA ARG A 219 10.28 18.34 28.56
C ARG A 219 11.38 19.31 28.16
N LYS A 220 12.12 18.96 27.10
CA LYS A 220 13.23 19.78 26.59
C LYS A 220 12.84 20.41 25.25
N PRO A 221 13.32 21.63 24.95
CA PRO A 221 13.10 22.25 23.65
C PRO A 221 13.51 21.32 22.49
N PHE A 222 12.64 21.20 21.49
CA PHE A 222 12.85 20.39 20.30
C PHE A 222 13.29 21.28 19.14
N VAL A 223 14.42 20.95 18.51
CA VAL A 223 15.03 21.80 17.47
C VAL A 223 14.42 21.49 16.11
N LEU A 224 13.88 22.52 15.45
CA LEU A 224 13.45 22.46 14.06
C LEU A 224 14.62 22.82 13.13
N ARG A 225 14.82 22.04 12.06
CA ARG A 225 16.01 22.09 11.21
C ARG A 225 15.64 22.32 9.76
N ASN A 226 16.38 23.19 9.09
CA ASN A 226 16.25 23.35 7.65
C ASN A 226 16.81 22.09 6.96
N PRO A 227 16.01 21.33 6.18
CA PRO A 227 16.44 20.07 5.60
C PRO A 227 17.60 20.22 4.61
N ARG A 228 17.71 21.37 3.94
CA ARG A 228 18.77 21.67 2.96
C ARG A 228 20.13 21.93 3.61
N THR A 229 20.15 22.55 4.78
CA THR A 229 21.41 22.97 5.45
C THR A 229 21.75 22.14 6.68
N GLY A 230 20.78 21.41 7.25
CA GLY A 230 20.88 20.73 8.53
C GLY A 230 20.95 21.67 9.74
N LEU A 231 20.97 22.99 9.52
CA LEU A 231 21.12 23.99 10.57
C LEU A 231 19.81 24.15 11.35
N ALA A 232 19.95 24.40 12.65
CA ALA A 232 18.84 24.76 13.51
C ALA A 232 18.24 26.09 13.06
N VAL A 233 16.93 26.15 12.87
CA VAL A 233 16.20 27.38 12.55
C VAL A 233 15.66 28.00 13.83
N ARG A 234 14.97 27.20 14.65
CA ARG A 234 14.45 27.57 15.97
C ARG A 234 14.22 26.32 16.82
N SER A 235 13.89 26.51 18.08
CA SER A 235 13.34 25.43 18.92
C SER A 235 11.85 25.65 19.15
N ALA A 236 11.11 24.56 19.32
CA ALA A 236 9.71 24.53 19.70
C ALA A 236 9.57 23.76 21.03
N ASP A 237 8.49 24.05 21.76
CA ASP A 237 8.10 23.23 22.90
C ASP A 237 7.45 21.94 22.37
N PRO A 238 8.01 20.75 22.65
CA PRO A 238 7.46 19.50 22.13
C PRO A 238 6.06 19.20 22.67
N GLN A 239 5.71 19.67 23.88
CA GLN A 239 4.36 19.49 24.43
C GLN A 239 3.35 20.27 23.60
N SER A 240 3.59 21.56 23.38
CA SER A 240 2.74 22.39 22.52
C SER A 240 2.58 21.83 21.10
N LEU A 241 3.66 21.32 20.49
CA LEU A 241 3.57 20.66 19.18
C LEU A 241 2.72 19.39 19.21
N PHE A 242 2.88 18.55 20.24
CA PHE A 242 2.10 17.33 20.37
C PHE A 242 0.62 17.62 20.63
N ASP A 243 0.33 18.61 21.48
CA ASP A 243 -1.04 19.06 21.76
C ASP A 243 -1.71 19.57 20.48
N ALA A 244 -0.99 20.36 19.65
CA ALA A 244 -1.51 20.81 18.36
C ALA A 244 -1.86 19.65 17.41
N ILE A 245 -1.03 18.59 17.38
CA ILE A 245 -1.32 17.37 16.60
C ILE A 245 -2.61 16.71 17.09
N VAL A 246 -2.74 16.53 18.42
CA VAL A 246 -3.90 15.89 19.05
C VAL A 246 -5.17 16.70 18.79
N GLU A 247 -5.11 18.02 18.95
CA GLU A 247 -6.24 18.92 18.71
C GLU A 247 -6.69 18.92 17.25
N ALA A 248 -5.76 18.98 16.30
CA ALA A 248 -6.06 18.91 14.88
C ALA A 248 -6.68 17.55 14.50
N ALA A 249 -6.11 16.45 14.99
CA ALA A 249 -6.60 15.10 14.76
C ALA A 249 -8.00 14.90 15.38
N TRP A 250 -8.25 15.46 16.56
CA TRP A 250 -9.59 15.45 17.17
C TRP A 250 -10.61 16.25 16.35
N ALA A 251 -10.21 17.41 15.84
CA ALA A 251 -11.10 18.29 15.08
C ALA A 251 -11.42 17.77 13.67
N THR A 252 -10.48 17.06 13.02
CA THR A 252 -10.58 16.76 11.58
C THR A 252 -10.29 15.30 11.19
N GLY A 253 -9.74 14.49 12.11
CA GLY A 253 -9.19 13.17 11.80
C GLY A 253 -7.75 13.18 11.27
N ASP A 254 -7.17 14.36 11.00
CA ASP A 254 -5.80 14.56 10.50
C ASP A 254 -5.04 15.60 11.36
N PRO A 255 -3.69 15.54 11.41
CA PRO A 255 -2.84 14.53 10.78
C PRO A 255 -2.72 13.25 11.62
N GLY A 256 -2.47 12.12 10.95
CA GLY A 256 -2.01 10.90 11.59
C GLY A 256 -0.54 10.97 12.01
N LEU A 257 -0.03 9.86 12.56
CA LEU A 257 1.39 9.71 12.91
C LEU A 257 2.03 8.59 12.10
N LEU A 258 3.20 8.85 11.54
CA LEU A 258 4.06 7.84 10.95
C LEU A 258 5.36 7.74 11.75
N PHE A 259 5.57 6.58 12.38
CA PHE A 259 6.76 6.31 13.19
C PHE A 259 7.94 5.94 12.29
N LEU A 260 8.62 6.95 11.73
CA LEU A 260 9.66 6.77 10.73
C LEU A 260 10.82 5.89 11.21
N ASP A 261 11.19 6.00 12.49
CA ASP A 261 12.26 5.16 13.05
C ASP A 261 11.85 3.69 13.13
N GLU A 262 10.58 3.40 13.46
CA GLU A 262 10.09 2.02 13.53
C GLU A 262 9.96 1.41 12.13
N ILE A 263 9.42 2.19 11.19
CA ILE A 263 9.36 1.80 9.76
C ILE A 263 10.76 1.44 9.25
N ASN A 264 11.77 2.25 9.55
CA ASN A 264 13.13 2.01 9.07
C ASN A 264 13.87 0.92 9.85
N ARG A 265 13.54 0.71 11.13
CA ARG A 265 14.04 -0.43 11.93
C ARG A 265 13.65 -1.77 11.29
N THR A 266 12.47 -1.83 10.68
CA THR A 266 11.95 -3.03 10.01
C THR A 266 12.00 -2.93 8.48
N ASN A 267 12.71 -1.95 7.92
CA ASN A 267 12.85 -1.84 6.47
C ASN A 267 13.56 -3.10 5.94
N PRO A 268 12.95 -3.87 5.04
CA PRO A 268 13.53 -5.11 4.56
C PRO A 268 14.80 -4.87 3.73
N THR A 269 14.95 -3.70 3.10
CA THR A 269 16.03 -3.37 2.17
C THR A 269 16.69 -2.04 2.53
N PRO A 270 17.32 -1.92 3.72
CA PRO A 270 17.87 -0.66 4.21
C PRO A 270 19.04 -0.14 3.36
N ALA A 271 19.77 -1.03 2.68
CA ALA A 271 20.84 -0.65 1.76
C ALA A 271 20.36 0.14 0.53
N LEU A 272 19.05 0.10 0.22
CA LEU A 272 18.47 0.83 -0.91
C LEU A 272 18.00 2.24 -0.55
N GLY A 273 17.98 2.60 0.74
CA GLY A 273 17.56 3.92 1.22
C GLY A 273 16.64 3.84 2.44
N ALA A 274 16.31 5.02 2.97
CA ALA A 274 15.32 5.17 4.03
C ALA A 274 13.91 5.28 3.44
N ILE A 275 12.94 4.71 4.15
CA ILE A 275 11.52 4.87 3.85
C ILE A 275 11.02 6.10 4.59
N GLU A 276 10.55 7.10 3.85
CA GLU A 276 10.12 8.39 4.40
C GLU A 276 8.63 8.66 4.21
N ALA A 277 7.94 7.81 3.47
CA ALA A 277 6.51 7.93 3.20
C ALA A 277 5.84 6.56 3.06
N THR A 278 4.52 6.59 3.11
CA THR A 278 3.65 5.44 2.83
C THR A 278 2.74 5.77 1.65
N ASN A 279 2.07 4.76 1.12
CA ASN A 279 0.90 4.97 0.27
C ASN A 279 -0.25 5.72 1.03
N PRO A 280 -1.35 6.11 0.34
CA PRO A 280 -2.44 6.91 0.92
C PRO A 280 -3.01 6.43 2.26
N CYS A 281 -3.12 5.13 2.49
CA CYS A 281 -3.77 4.59 3.70
C CYS A 281 -2.77 4.15 4.79
N GLY A 282 -1.47 4.36 4.61
CA GLY A 282 -0.45 4.11 5.63
C GLY A 282 0.07 2.67 5.73
N GLU A 283 -0.57 1.72 5.06
CA GLU A 283 -0.31 0.28 5.21
C GLU A 283 0.92 -0.22 4.42
N GLN A 284 1.41 0.54 3.45
CA GLN A 284 2.61 0.23 2.68
C GLN A 284 3.68 1.32 2.82
N PRO A 285 4.64 1.14 3.73
CA PRO A 285 5.89 1.89 3.73
C PRO A 285 6.76 1.49 2.53
N LEU A 286 7.04 2.45 1.64
CA LEU A 286 7.68 2.20 0.35
C LEU A 286 8.85 3.15 0.13
N LEU A 287 9.91 2.65 -0.49
CA LEU A 287 11.01 3.47 -0.98
C LEU A 287 10.57 4.29 -2.20
N PRO A 288 11.33 5.35 -2.57
CA PRO A 288 11.10 6.08 -3.79
C PRO A 288 10.93 5.18 -5.02
N TYR A 289 9.88 5.43 -5.80
CA TYR A 289 9.46 4.68 -6.99
C TYR A 289 9.00 3.24 -6.74
N GLU A 290 8.96 2.75 -5.51
CA GLU A 290 8.36 1.44 -5.28
C GLU A 290 6.84 1.50 -5.45
N SER A 291 6.29 0.38 -5.94
CA SER A 291 4.88 0.11 -5.94
C SER A 291 4.58 -1.21 -5.22
N CYS A 292 3.34 -1.39 -4.77
CA CYS A 292 2.91 -2.62 -4.13
C CYS A 292 1.55 -3.09 -4.65
N THR A 293 1.47 -4.40 -4.89
CA THR A 293 0.22 -5.12 -5.19
C THR A 293 -0.33 -5.70 -3.90
N LEU A 294 -1.61 -5.47 -3.64
CA LEU A 294 -2.27 -5.92 -2.42
C LEU A 294 -3.32 -6.98 -2.72
N GLY A 295 -3.58 -7.81 -1.73
CA GLY A 295 -4.72 -8.71 -1.71
C GLY A 295 -5.11 -9.06 -0.28
N SER A 296 -6.35 -9.48 -0.09
CA SER A 296 -6.87 -9.77 1.25
C SER A 296 -7.58 -11.11 1.30
N ILE A 297 -7.23 -11.90 2.30
CA ILE A 297 -7.92 -13.15 2.62
C ILE A 297 -9.14 -12.85 3.48
N ASN A 298 -10.30 -13.36 3.10
CA ASN A 298 -11.53 -13.22 3.88
C ASN A 298 -11.56 -14.25 5.01
N LEU A 299 -11.18 -13.86 6.22
CA LEU A 299 -11.10 -14.77 7.36
C LEU A 299 -12.46 -15.43 7.69
N ALA A 300 -13.58 -14.75 7.45
CA ALA A 300 -14.91 -15.28 7.71
C ALA A 300 -15.27 -16.49 6.84
N ALA A 301 -14.59 -16.68 5.70
CA ALA A 301 -14.77 -17.83 4.81
C ALA A 301 -14.14 -19.14 5.36
N PHE A 302 -13.34 -19.03 6.42
CA PHE A 302 -12.59 -20.13 7.04
C PHE A 302 -13.10 -20.47 8.44
N VAL A 303 -14.33 -20.06 8.79
CA VAL A 303 -15.01 -20.56 10.00
C VAL A 303 -15.51 -21.98 9.74
N ALA A 304 -15.23 -22.89 10.66
CA ALA A 304 -15.69 -24.28 10.66
C ALA A 304 -16.22 -24.68 12.04
N GLU A 305 -16.79 -25.89 12.16
CA GLU A 305 -17.15 -26.45 13.46
C GLU A 305 -15.90 -26.55 14.36
N GLY A 306 -15.92 -25.85 15.49
CA GLY A 306 -14.80 -25.84 16.45
C GLY A 306 -13.75 -24.74 16.25
N GLY A 307 -13.92 -23.81 15.29
CA GLY A 307 -13.08 -22.61 15.21
C GLY A 307 -12.66 -22.23 13.78
N VAL A 308 -11.40 -21.83 13.63
CA VAL A 308 -10.79 -21.48 12.34
C VAL A 308 -10.28 -22.75 11.65
N ASP A 309 -10.60 -22.93 10.38
CA ASP A 309 -10.02 -23.95 9.49
C ASP A 309 -8.61 -23.52 9.04
N TRP A 310 -7.63 -23.82 9.89
CA TRP A 310 -6.23 -23.46 9.68
C TRP A 310 -5.60 -24.13 8.44
N GLU A 311 -6.01 -25.35 8.10
CA GLU A 311 -5.48 -26.07 6.95
C GLU A 311 -5.90 -25.39 5.64
N ARG A 312 -7.19 -25.09 5.49
CA ARG A 312 -7.71 -24.39 4.30
C ARG A 312 -7.19 -22.96 4.22
N LEU A 313 -7.04 -22.27 5.36
CA LEU A 313 -6.42 -20.95 5.44
C LEU A 313 -4.96 -20.98 4.97
N GLY A 314 -4.18 -21.97 5.42
CA GLY A 314 -2.79 -22.15 4.99
C GLY A 314 -2.66 -22.35 3.48
N GLY A 315 -3.56 -23.13 2.89
CA GLY A 315 -3.65 -23.28 1.43
C GLY A 315 -3.97 -21.96 0.72
N ALA A 316 -4.91 -21.16 1.25
CA ALA A 316 -5.26 -19.87 0.67
C ALA A 316 -4.11 -18.85 0.76
N ILE A 317 -3.35 -18.85 1.87
CA ILE A 317 -2.16 -18.01 2.03
C ILE A 317 -1.14 -18.33 0.93
N ARG A 318 -0.80 -19.61 0.74
CA ARG A 318 0.16 -20.04 -0.29
C ARG A 318 -0.31 -19.62 -1.68
N ASP A 319 -1.56 -19.92 -2.04
CA ASP A 319 -2.10 -19.57 -3.36
C ASP A 319 -2.11 -18.05 -3.57
N SER A 320 -2.41 -17.26 -2.53
CA SER A 320 -2.44 -15.79 -2.59
C SER A 320 -1.06 -15.16 -2.78
N VAL A 321 0.00 -15.73 -2.17
CA VAL A 321 1.38 -15.26 -2.39
C VAL A 321 1.80 -15.49 -3.85
N VAL A 322 1.49 -16.66 -4.43
CA VAL A 322 1.76 -16.92 -5.86
C VAL A 322 0.96 -15.98 -6.75
N PHE A 323 -0.32 -15.75 -6.42
CA PHE A 323 -1.17 -14.80 -7.13
C PHE A 323 -0.51 -13.41 -7.17
N LEU A 324 -0.15 -12.86 -6.01
CA LEU A 324 0.40 -11.51 -5.91
C LEU A 324 1.79 -11.39 -6.55
N ASP A 325 2.63 -12.42 -6.48
CA ASP A 325 3.91 -12.46 -7.22
C ASP A 325 3.69 -12.46 -8.74
N ASN A 326 2.68 -13.18 -9.22
CA ASN A 326 2.31 -13.13 -10.64
C ASN A 326 1.74 -11.77 -11.04
N VAL A 327 1.06 -11.04 -10.15
CA VAL A 327 0.60 -9.67 -10.45
C VAL A 327 1.80 -8.79 -10.81
N ILE A 328 2.94 -8.92 -10.14
CA ILE A 328 4.16 -8.15 -10.45
C ILE A 328 4.60 -8.37 -11.91
N GLU A 329 4.47 -9.59 -12.42
CA GLU A 329 4.83 -9.97 -13.79
C GLU A 329 3.78 -9.54 -14.83
N ALA A 330 2.50 -9.65 -14.49
CA ALA A 330 1.39 -9.28 -15.37
C ALA A 330 1.17 -7.75 -15.46
N ASN A 331 1.77 -6.97 -14.56
CA ASN A 331 1.53 -5.54 -14.43
C ASN A 331 2.19 -4.73 -15.55
N CYS A 332 1.43 -3.83 -16.17
CA CYS A 332 1.98 -2.79 -17.03
C CYS A 332 2.29 -1.55 -16.18
N TYR A 333 3.56 -1.31 -15.91
CA TYR A 333 3.99 -0.17 -15.10
C TYR A 333 3.90 1.14 -15.90
N PRO A 334 3.48 2.25 -15.27
CA PRO A 334 3.34 3.53 -15.96
C PRO A 334 4.71 4.16 -16.29
N PHE A 335 5.76 3.80 -15.55
CA PHE A 335 7.11 4.37 -15.70
C PHE A 335 8.19 3.29 -15.51
N PRO A 336 9.28 3.30 -16.30
CA PRO A 336 10.37 2.33 -16.18
C PRO A 336 11.04 2.30 -14.80
N GLU A 337 11.16 3.45 -14.12
CA GLU A 337 11.79 3.53 -12.81
C GLU A 337 10.97 2.79 -11.75
N ILE A 338 9.63 2.85 -11.86
CA ILE A 338 8.73 2.11 -10.98
C ILE A 338 8.82 0.62 -11.26
N GLU A 339 8.86 0.22 -12.53
CA GLU A 339 9.05 -1.18 -12.90
C GLU A 339 10.36 -1.73 -12.33
N ALA A 340 11.47 -1.02 -12.55
CA ALA A 340 12.77 -1.42 -12.07
C ALA A 340 12.82 -1.54 -10.55
N CYS A 341 12.30 -0.56 -9.81
CA CYS A 341 12.26 -0.60 -8.35
C CYS A 341 11.36 -1.72 -7.83
N THR A 342 10.16 -1.87 -8.41
CA THR A 342 9.21 -2.93 -8.01
C THR A 342 9.78 -4.31 -8.31
N ARG A 343 10.41 -4.54 -9.46
CA ARG A 343 11.04 -5.82 -9.79
C ARG A 343 12.27 -6.12 -8.94
N ARG A 344 12.98 -5.09 -8.45
CA ARG A 344 14.16 -5.23 -7.59
C ARG A 344 13.82 -5.75 -6.19
N THR A 345 12.72 -5.28 -5.60
CA THR A 345 12.33 -5.67 -4.23
C THR A 345 11.13 -6.62 -4.18
N ARG A 346 10.29 -6.61 -5.22
CA ARG A 346 9.13 -7.50 -5.40
C ARG A 346 8.16 -7.49 -4.22
N LYS A 347 7.95 -6.34 -3.59
CA LYS A 347 7.06 -6.21 -2.42
C LYS A 347 5.61 -6.53 -2.80
N ILE A 348 4.99 -7.41 -2.02
CA ILE A 348 3.55 -7.68 -2.05
C ILE A 348 2.97 -7.42 -0.66
N GLY A 349 1.67 -7.09 -0.61
CA GLY A 349 0.94 -6.87 0.64
C GLY A 349 -0.25 -7.80 0.76
N LEU A 350 -0.02 -8.99 1.32
CA LEU A 350 -1.09 -9.93 1.67
C LEU A 350 -1.67 -9.59 3.04
N GLY A 351 -2.85 -8.99 3.05
CA GLY A 351 -3.61 -8.68 4.25
C GLY A 351 -4.78 -9.62 4.50
N VAL A 352 -5.65 -9.20 5.41
CA VAL A 352 -6.89 -9.89 5.76
C VAL A 352 -8.08 -8.94 5.73
N MET A 353 -9.25 -9.50 5.48
CA MET A 353 -10.55 -8.88 5.69
C MET A 353 -11.46 -9.84 6.46
N GLY A 354 -12.61 -9.37 6.93
CA GLY A 354 -13.58 -10.22 7.62
C GLY A 354 -13.17 -10.64 9.04
N LEU A 355 -12.19 -10.00 9.67
CA LEU A 355 -11.80 -10.30 11.06
C LEU A 355 -12.96 -10.11 12.04
N ALA A 356 -13.69 -9.00 11.95
CA ALA A 356 -14.84 -8.75 12.83
C ALA A 356 -15.95 -9.81 12.63
N GLU A 357 -16.19 -10.22 11.38
CA GLU A 357 -17.18 -11.26 11.07
C GLU A 357 -16.72 -12.64 11.53
N LEU A 358 -15.42 -12.97 11.41
CA LEU A 358 -14.83 -14.16 12.00
C LEU A 358 -15.10 -14.20 13.51
N LEU A 359 -14.74 -13.14 14.22
CA LEU A 359 -14.92 -13.05 15.67
C LEU A 359 -16.40 -13.19 16.07
N ALA A 360 -17.29 -12.48 15.37
CA ALA A 360 -18.73 -12.57 15.61
C ALA A 360 -19.27 -13.99 15.40
N ARG A 361 -18.86 -14.68 14.33
CA ARG A 361 -19.27 -16.08 14.05
C ARG A 361 -18.74 -17.08 15.08
N LEU A 362 -17.61 -16.77 15.72
CA LEU A 362 -17.04 -17.56 16.81
C LEU A 362 -17.59 -17.17 18.19
N GLY A 363 -18.43 -16.13 18.28
CA GLY A 363 -18.94 -15.62 19.55
C GLY A 363 -17.91 -14.88 20.39
N ILE A 364 -16.84 -14.37 19.78
CA ILE A 364 -15.72 -13.69 20.46
C ILE A 364 -15.90 -12.16 20.30
N ALA A 365 -15.82 -11.43 21.40
CA ALA A 365 -15.87 -9.96 21.37
C ALA A 365 -14.57 -9.36 20.82
N TYR A 366 -14.66 -8.28 20.05
CA TYR A 366 -13.49 -7.63 19.43
C TYR A 366 -12.53 -7.06 20.49
N ASP A 367 -13.07 -6.42 21.52
CA ASP A 367 -12.38 -5.77 22.63
C ASP A 367 -12.12 -6.74 23.80
N SER A 368 -11.77 -7.99 23.50
CA SER A 368 -11.49 -9.01 24.50
C SER A 368 -10.08 -9.58 24.38
N ASP A 369 -9.55 -10.09 25.49
CA ASP A 369 -8.26 -10.81 25.51
C ASP A 369 -8.26 -12.02 24.57
N GLU A 370 -9.40 -12.70 24.45
CA GLU A 370 -9.57 -13.81 23.51
C GLU A 370 -9.50 -13.34 22.05
N GLY A 371 -10.17 -12.23 21.72
CA GLY A 371 -10.11 -11.60 20.40
C GLY A 371 -8.70 -11.16 20.04
N LEU A 372 -7.98 -10.54 20.99
CA LEU A 372 -6.58 -10.16 20.83
C LEU A 372 -5.67 -11.39 20.62
N ALA A 373 -5.85 -12.45 21.42
CA ALA A 373 -5.07 -13.68 21.32
C ALA A 373 -5.32 -14.40 19.98
N LEU A 374 -6.57 -14.46 19.51
CA LEU A 374 -6.89 -15.02 18.20
C LEU A 374 -6.31 -14.16 17.07
N GLY A 375 -6.41 -12.83 17.17
CA GLY A 375 -5.79 -11.91 16.22
C GLY A 375 -4.28 -12.12 16.10
N GLY A 376 -3.58 -12.25 17.24
CA GLY A 376 -2.15 -12.57 17.29
C GLY A 376 -1.80 -13.92 16.65
N ARG A 377 -2.61 -14.96 16.90
CA ARG A 377 -2.45 -16.27 16.25
C ARG A 377 -2.63 -16.20 14.74
N ILE A 378 -3.65 -15.47 14.26
CA ILE A 378 -3.90 -15.29 12.82
C ILE A 378 -2.76 -14.52 12.16
N ALA A 379 -2.31 -13.41 12.76
CA ALA A 379 -1.20 -12.61 12.25
C ALA A 379 0.08 -13.45 12.14
N LYS A 380 0.42 -14.21 13.18
CA LYS A 380 1.56 -15.14 13.16
C LYS A 380 1.42 -16.20 12.06
N PHE A 381 0.26 -16.84 11.96
CA PHE A 381 0.02 -17.89 10.97
C PHE A 381 0.10 -17.36 9.53
N LEU A 382 -0.44 -16.15 9.29
CA LEU A 382 -0.35 -15.45 8.02
C LEU A 382 1.10 -15.13 7.66
N THR A 383 1.85 -14.48 8.56
CA THR A 383 3.24 -14.08 8.32
C THR A 383 4.15 -15.29 8.09
N ASP A 384 4.07 -16.31 8.95
CA ASP A 384 4.89 -17.51 8.81
C ASP A 384 4.59 -18.26 7.51
N GLY A 385 3.30 -18.46 7.21
CA GLY A 385 2.86 -19.15 6.00
C GLY A 385 3.21 -18.39 4.72
N ALA A 386 3.05 -17.06 4.72
CA ALA A 386 3.36 -16.24 3.56
C ALA A 386 4.88 -16.17 3.29
N ARG A 387 5.70 -16.08 4.34
CA ARG A 387 7.17 -16.13 4.21
C ARG A 387 7.64 -17.49 3.73
N ALA A 388 7.08 -18.59 4.24
CA ALA A 388 7.39 -19.93 3.77
C ALA A 388 7.04 -20.09 2.27
N ALA A 389 5.86 -19.63 1.86
CA ALA A 389 5.46 -19.65 0.44
C ALA A 389 6.39 -18.79 -0.45
N SER A 390 6.83 -17.62 0.04
CA SER A 390 7.78 -16.78 -0.68
C SER A 390 9.19 -17.39 -0.74
N ALA A 391 9.63 -18.13 0.28
CA ALA A 391 10.89 -18.86 0.27
C ALA A 391 10.87 -20.00 -0.76
N GLU A 392 9.79 -20.80 -0.78
CA GLU A 392 9.55 -21.83 -1.79
C GLU A 392 9.52 -21.24 -3.22
N LEU A 393 8.90 -20.07 -3.40
CA LEU A 393 8.93 -19.36 -4.69
C LEU A 393 10.34 -18.86 -5.03
N GLY A 394 11.12 -18.43 -4.04
CA GLY A 394 12.49 -17.98 -4.21
C GLY A 394 13.41 -19.09 -4.72
N GLU A 395 13.19 -20.32 -4.27
CA GLU A 395 13.89 -21.51 -4.77
C GLU A 395 13.49 -21.83 -6.22
N LYS A 396 12.19 -21.75 -6.54
CA LYS A 396 11.66 -22.15 -7.85
C LYS A 396 11.88 -21.11 -8.95
N ARG A 397 11.65 -19.83 -8.63
CA ARG A 397 11.62 -18.70 -9.59
C ARG A 397 12.83 -17.76 -9.46
N GLY A 398 13.69 -18.01 -8.49
CA GLY A 398 14.74 -17.08 -8.06
C GLY A 398 14.24 -16.07 -7.03
N SER A 399 15.15 -15.64 -6.17
CA SER A 399 14.87 -14.65 -5.12
C SER A 399 14.66 -13.25 -5.70
N PHE A 400 14.10 -12.32 -4.92
CA PHE A 400 14.09 -10.91 -5.33
C PHE A 400 15.55 -10.40 -5.51
N PRO A 401 15.83 -9.59 -6.54
CA PRO A 401 17.20 -9.19 -6.87
C PRO A 401 18.02 -8.56 -5.74
N ALA A 402 17.37 -7.85 -4.81
CA ALA A 402 18.05 -7.18 -3.69
C ALA A 402 18.28 -8.05 -2.44
N LEU A 403 18.07 -9.38 -2.48
CA LEU A 403 18.11 -10.26 -1.29
C LEU A 403 19.41 -10.14 -0.48
N TYR A 404 20.57 -10.18 -1.13
CA TYR A 404 21.85 -10.20 -0.41
C TYR A 404 22.21 -8.87 0.27
N GLY A 405 21.58 -7.76 -0.13
CA GLY A 405 21.69 -6.46 0.54
C GLY A 405 20.52 -6.14 1.49
N SER A 406 19.68 -7.14 1.78
CA SER A 406 18.48 -7.03 2.62
C SER A 406 18.75 -7.55 4.03
N ILE A 407 17.77 -7.43 4.92
CA ILE A 407 17.85 -7.98 6.29
C ILE A 407 17.66 -9.50 6.36
N TRP A 408 17.15 -10.13 5.30
CA TRP A 408 16.68 -11.52 5.33
C TRP A 408 17.79 -12.59 5.44
N PRO A 409 18.99 -12.43 4.84
CA PRO A 409 20.08 -13.39 5.03
C PRO A 409 20.48 -13.55 6.50
N GLU A 410 20.54 -12.45 7.26
CA GLU A 410 20.85 -12.47 8.70
C GLU A 410 19.74 -13.15 9.52
N GLN A 411 18.52 -13.18 8.99
CA GLN A 411 17.38 -13.89 9.58
C GLN A 411 17.25 -15.34 9.10
N GLY A 412 18.24 -15.86 8.36
CA GLY A 412 18.30 -17.27 7.96
C GLY A 412 17.61 -17.62 6.64
N PHE A 413 17.12 -16.63 5.88
CA PHE A 413 16.53 -16.88 4.56
C PHE A 413 17.62 -16.90 3.48
N ALA A 414 17.97 -18.10 3.01
CA ALA A 414 18.84 -18.29 1.85
C ALA A 414 18.13 -17.94 0.52
N THR A 415 16.81 -18.12 0.48
CA THR A 415 15.96 -17.84 -0.67
C THR A 415 14.69 -17.12 -0.21
N LEU A 416 14.27 -16.09 -0.95
CA LEU A 416 13.03 -15.39 -0.71
C LEU A 416 12.59 -14.65 -1.98
N ARG A 417 11.36 -14.87 -2.44
CA ARG A 417 10.86 -14.26 -3.68
C ARG A 417 10.52 -12.78 -3.54
N ASN A 418 10.12 -12.33 -2.35
CA ASN A 418 9.56 -10.99 -2.11
C ASN A 418 10.21 -10.35 -0.88
N ALA A 419 10.65 -9.10 -0.98
CA ALA A 419 11.26 -8.39 0.15
C ALA A 419 10.26 -8.11 1.30
N SER A 420 8.98 -8.01 0.99
CA SER A 420 7.86 -7.95 1.92
C SER A 420 6.72 -8.81 1.39
N VAL A 421 5.98 -9.47 2.29
CA VAL A 421 4.86 -10.37 1.94
C VAL A 421 3.52 -10.02 2.58
N THR A 422 3.51 -9.47 3.79
CA THR A 422 2.32 -9.19 4.62
C THR A 422 2.43 -7.82 5.25
#